data_AF-A0A645HQP9-F1
#
_entry.id   AF-A0A645HQP9-F1
#
_cell.length_a   1.000
_cell.length_b   1.000
_cell.length_c   1.000
_cell.angle_alpha   90.00
_cell.angle_beta   90.00
_cell.angle_gamma   90.00
#
_symmetry.space_group_name_H-M   'P 1'
#
loop_
_entity.id
_entity.type
_entity.pdbx_description
1 polymer ?
#
loop_
_entity_poly.entity_id
_entity_poly.type
_entity_poly.pdbx_seq_one_letter_code
_entity_poly.pdbx_strand_id
1 'polypeptide(L)' 'MRNREGVSLGSVKDLLPTGPQTTLVLVQEVDGKPVERMIPFVSAFVDKVDVAGRLITVDWQPDY' A
#
# COMPACT_ATOMS: atom_id res chain seq x y z
N MET A 1 5.22 2.00 -3.37
CA MET A 1 4.28 0.86 -3.48
C MET A 1 3.69 0.89 -4.87
N ARG A 2 3.45 -0.27 -5.49
CA ARG A 2 2.87 -0.35 -6.85
C ARG A 2 1.82 -1.44 -6.98
N ASN A 3 0.90 -1.29 -7.92
CA ASN A 3 -0.04 -2.34 -8.28
C ASN A 3 0.57 -3.36 -9.27
N ARG A 4 -0.21 -4.38 -9.65
CA ARG A 4 0.16 -5.42 -10.64
C ARG A 4 0.43 -4.86 -12.04
N GLU A 5 -0.16 -3.73 -12.37
CA GLU A 5 0.04 -3.03 -13.65
C GLU A 5 1.30 -2.13 -13.63
N GLY A 6 2.01 -2.08 -12.50
CA GLY A 6 3.20 -1.26 -12.33
C GLY A 6 2.91 0.21 -12.00
N VAL A 7 1.65 0.58 -11.78
CA VAL A 7 1.23 1.94 -11.40
C VAL A 7 1.68 2.21 -9.97
N SER A 8 2.34 3.35 -9.76
CA SER A 8 2.74 3.80 -8.43
C SER A 8 1.52 4.23 -7.63
N LEU A 9 1.32 3.60 -6.47
CA LEU A 9 0.22 3.92 -5.55
C LEU A 9 0.63 4.95 -4.51
N GLY A 10 1.94 5.21 -4.35
CA GLY A 10 2.49 6.12 -3.34
C GLY A 10 3.47 5.44 -2.39
N SER A 11 3.61 6.03 -1.21
CA SER A 11 4.63 5.66 -0.22
C SER A 11 4.01 5.06 1.04
N VAL A 12 4.58 3.96 1.52
CA VAL A 12 4.17 3.36 2.79
C VAL A 12 4.56 4.30 3.91
N LYS A 13 3.57 4.77 4.68
CA LYS A 13 3.76 5.63 5.84
C LYS A 13 3.93 4.82 7.11
N ASP A 14 3.10 3.79 7.31
CA ASP A 14 3.08 3.02 8.55
C ASP A 14 2.48 1.62 8.38
N LEU A 15 2.69 0.76 9.37
CA LEU A 15 2.04 -0.53 9.56
C LEU A 15 1.38 -0.55 10.93
N LEU A 16 0.05 -0.40 10.95
CA LEU A 16 -0.73 -0.36 12.18
C LEU A 16 -1.21 -1.76 12.58
N PRO A 17 -0.96 -2.21 13.81
CA PRO A 17 -1.60 -3.41 14.34
C PRO A 17 -3.07 -3.11 14.65
N THR A 18 -3.99 -3.63 13.83
CA THR A 18 -5.45 -3.40 13.96
C THR A 18 -6.15 -4.73 14.21
N GLY A 19 -6.17 -5.17 15.47
CA GLY A 19 -6.82 -6.43 15.86
C GLY A 19 -6.07 -7.67 15.33
N PRO A 20 -6.74 -8.62 14.66
CA PRO A 20 -6.10 -9.87 14.21
C PRO A 20 -5.20 -9.68 12.98
N GLN A 21 -5.24 -8.52 12.33
CA GLN A 21 -4.50 -8.24 11.10
C GLN A 21 -3.75 -6.91 11.20
N THR A 22 -2.67 -6.80 10.44
CA THR A 22 -1.92 -5.55 10.27
C THR A 22 -2.52 -4.75 9.12
N THR A 23 -2.63 -3.44 9.29
CA THR A 23 -3.08 -2.50 8.25
C THR A 23 -1.90 -1.68 7.76
N LEU A 24 -1.68 -1.66 6.45
CA LEU A 24 -0.70 -0.79 5.81
C LEU A 24 -1.32 0.58 5.54
N VAL A 25 -0.64 1.62 6.00
CA VAL A 25 -1.00 3.02 5.73
C VAL A 25 -0.17 3.51 4.56
N LEU A 26 -0.84 3.84 3.47
CA LEU A 26 -0.27 4.38 2.25
C LEU A 26 -0.59 5.87 2.17
N VAL A 27 0.39 6.69 1.82
CA VAL A 27 0.18 8.10 1.48
C VAL A 27 0.38 8.28 -0.02
N GLN A 28 -0.61 8.90 -0.65
CA GLN A 28 -0.55 9.32 -2.05
C GLN A 28 -0.90 10.81 -2.15
N GLU A 29 -0.32 11.52 -3.10
CA GLU A 29 -0.77 12.87 -3.45
C GLU A 29 -1.85 12.77 -4.53
N VAL A 30 -3.04 13.31 -4.24
CA VAL A 30 -4.17 13.40 -5.17
C VAL A 30 -4.63 14.86 -5.18
N ASP A 31 -4.64 15.49 -6.35
CA ASP A 31 -4.98 16.90 -6.52
C ASP A 31 -4.21 17.87 -5.58
N GLY A 32 -2.93 17.59 -5.37
CA GLY A 32 -2.05 18.38 -4.49
C GLY A 32 -2.32 18.22 -3.00
N LYS A 33 -3.15 17.24 -2.60
CA LYS A 33 -3.45 16.92 -1.20
C LYS A 33 -2.98 15.53 -0.84
N PRO A 34 -2.36 15.33 0.33
CA PRO A 34 -2.05 13.99 0.81
C PRO A 34 -3.35 13.26 1.17
N VAL A 35 -3.53 12.09 0.58
CA VAL A 35 -4.62 11.16 0.87
C VAL A 35 -4.02 9.90 1.47
N GLU A 36 -4.58 9.48 2.60
CA GLU A 36 -4.19 8.25 3.28
C GLU A 36 -5.14 7.11 2.90
N ARG A 37 -4.58 5.95 2.56
CA ARG A 37 -5.33 4.72 2.33
C ARG A 37 -4.88 3.64 3.29
N MET A 38 -5.85 2.88 3.79
CA MET A 38 -5.64 1.74 4.68
C MET A 38 -5.85 0.45 3.90
N ILE A 39 -4.77 -0.30 3.69
CA ILE A 39 -4.78 -1.55 2.93
C ILE A 39 -4.49 -2.71 3.89
N PRO A 40 -5.35 -3.73 3.99
CA PRO A 40 -5.07 -4.90 4.82
C PRO A 40 -3.76 -5.57 4.37
N PHE A 41 -2.82 -5.74 5.29
CA PHE A 41 -1.51 -6.34 5.02
C PHE A 41 -1.60 -7.86 5.10
N VAL A 42 -2.29 -8.45 4.12
CA VAL A 42 -2.56 -9.89 4.01
C VAL A 42 -2.26 -10.38 2.61
N SER A 43 -2.00 -11.68 2.44
CA SER A 43 -1.63 -12.29 1.16
C SER A 43 -2.69 -12.18 0.06
N ALA A 44 -3.95 -11.86 0.40
CA ALA A 44 -4.99 -11.57 -0.58
C ALA A 44 -4.73 -10.28 -1.38
N PHE A 45 -4.06 -9.30 -0.77
CA PHE A 45 -3.76 -8.01 -1.41
C PHE A 45 -2.26 -7.79 -1.60
N VAL A 46 -1.40 -8.42 -0.79
CA VAL A 46 0.06 -8.23 -0.85
C VAL A 46 0.70 -9.37 -1.63
N ASP A 47 1.10 -9.08 -2.87
CA ASP A 47 1.73 -10.07 -3.75
C ASP A 47 3.21 -10.30 -3.39
N LYS A 48 3.95 -9.21 -3.10
CA LYS A 48 5.39 -9.29 -2.84
C LYS A 48 5.87 -8.15 -1.96
N VAL A 49 6.74 -8.46 -1.02
CA VAL A 49 7.51 -7.51 -0.20
C VAL A 49 8.98 -7.67 -0.52
N ASP A 50 9.59 -6.65 -1.10
CA ASP A 50 11.03 -6.56 -1.33
C ASP A 50 11.64 -5.54 -0.37
N VAL A 51 12.28 -6.04 0.68
CA VAL A 51 12.88 -5.19 1.73
C VAL A 51 14.15 -4.51 1.23
N ALA A 52 14.96 -5.20 0.40
CA ALA A 52 16.19 -4.65 -0.16
C ALA A 52 15.88 -3.55 -1.19
N GLY A 53 14.89 -3.80 -2.05
CA GLY A 53 14.39 -2.85 -3.04
C GLY A 53 13.40 -1.81 -2.51
N ARG A 54 13.03 -1.88 -1.21
CA ARG A 54 12.02 -1.03 -0.56
C ARG A 54 10.71 -0.92 -1.36
N LEU A 55 10.25 -2.04 -1.89
CA LEU A 55 9.11 -2.10 -2.79
C LEU A 55 8.11 -3.16 -2.33
N ILE A 56 6.85 -2.74 -2.21
CA ILE A 56 5.71 -3.63 -2.00
C ILE A 56 4.87 -3.60 -3.28
N THR A 57 4.57 -4.78 -3.81
CA THR A 57 3.65 -4.99 -4.94
C THR A 57 2.34 -5.54 -4.40
N VAL A 58 1.22 -4.96 -4.82
CA VAL A 58 -0.12 -5.31 -4.34
C VAL A 58 -1.14 -5.45 -5.47
N ASP A 59 -2.23 -6.13 -5.14
CA ASP A 59 -3.47 -6.14 -5.91
C ASP A 59 -4.42 -5.05 -5.38
N TRP A 60 -4.15 -3.80 -5.73
CA TRP A 60 -4.95 -2.63 -5.34
C TRP A 60 -4.99 -1.63 -6.47
N GLN A 61 -6.14 -0.99 -6.70
CA GLN A 61 -6.28 0.04 -7.72
C GLN A 61 -6.33 1.45 -7.11
N PRO A 62 -5.82 2.49 -7.81
CA PRO A 62 -5.75 3.85 -7.26
C PRO A 62 -7.10 4.50 -6.95
N ASP A 63 -8.18 3.99 -7.53
CA ASP A 63 -9.56 4.49 -7.43
C ASP A 63 -10.35 3.93 -6.24
N TYR A 64 -9.84 2.88 -5.59
CA TYR A 64 -10.35 2.36 -4.29
C TYR A 64 -9.77 3.14 -3.11
#